data_AF-A0A1L7W3L9-F1
#
_entry.id   AF-A0A1L7W3L9-F1
#
_cell.length_a   1.000
_cell.length_b   1.000
_cell.length_c   1.000
_cell.angle_alpha   90.00
_cell.angle_beta   90.00
_cell.angle_gamma   90.00
#
_symmetry.space_group_name_H-M   'P 1'
#
loop_
_entity.id
_entity.type
_entity.pdbx_description
1 polymer ?
#
loop_
_entity_poly.entity_id
_entity_poly.type
_entity_poly.pdbx_seq_one_letter_code
_entity_poly.pdbx_strand_id
1 'polypeptide(L)'
;MDPLSITSASVALAAAAYKCTIEVRKIVGTIADATDSLSDLAEEAQLIQGALQGVEDALRDNHEVFSRYKVEEVFSIAVKGCRATLACIKQEFELLFNRSDWKARFLFLWKEEDMKRLLGRLDRK
;
A
#
# COMPACT_ATOMS: atom_id res chain seq x y z
N MET A 1 15.88 -10.91 -12.58
CA MET A 1 14.41 -10.82 -12.62
C MET A 1 14.04 -9.78 -13.65
N ASP A 2 13.10 -10.10 -14.53
CA ASP A 2 12.62 -9.21 -15.57
C ASP A 2 11.77 -8.06 -14.97
N PRO A 3 11.89 -6.82 -15.50
CA PRO A 3 11.17 -5.66 -14.98
C PRO A 3 9.64 -5.82 -15.00
N LEU A 4 9.10 -6.53 -16.01
CA LEU A 4 7.67 -6.75 -16.15
C LEU A 4 7.12 -7.59 -15.00
N SER A 5 7.71 -8.76 -14.72
CA SER A 5 7.28 -9.63 -13.62
C SER A 5 7.37 -8.97 -12.25
N ILE A 6 8.40 -8.15 -12.00
CA ILE A 6 8.50 -7.40 -10.74
C ILE A 6 7.36 -6.37 -10.65
N THR A 7 7.05 -5.68 -11.75
CA THR A 7 6.02 -4.65 -11.81
C THR A 7 4.63 -5.25 -11.63
N SER A 8 4.28 -6.30 -12.38
CA SER A 8 2.99 -7.00 -12.25
C SER A 8 2.77 -7.55 -10.84
N ALA A 9 3.81 -8.12 -10.21
CA ALA A 9 3.72 -8.57 -8.82
C ALA A 9 3.49 -7.41 -7.83
N SER A 10 4.04 -6.23 -8.12
CA SER A 10 3.86 -5.03 -7.29
C SER A 10 2.48 -4.42 -7.46
N VAL A 11 1.94 -4.41 -8.69
CA VAL A 11 0.54 -4.04 -8.98
C VAL A 11 -0.42 -4.91 -8.17
N ALA A 12 -0.23 -6.23 -8.18
CA ALA A 12 -1.07 -7.16 -7.44
C ALA A 12 -1.03 -6.90 -5.93
N LEU A 13 0.14 -6.56 -5.38
CA LEU A 13 0.29 -6.20 -3.97
C LEU A 13 -0.40 -4.87 -3.62
N ALA A 14 -0.30 -3.86 -4.48
CA ALA A 14 -0.98 -2.58 -4.28
C ALA A 14 -2.51 -2.75 -4.25
N ALA A 15 -3.04 -3.54 -5.20
CA ALA A 15 -4.46 -3.88 -5.25
C ALA A 15 -4.94 -4.63 -3.99
N ALA A 16 -4.12 -5.53 -3.45
CA ALA A 16 -4.43 -6.26 -2.23
C ALA A 16 -4.44 -5.33 -1.01
N ALA A 17 -3.41 -4.48 -0.86
CA ALA A 17 -3.34 -3.50 0.22
C ALA A 17 -4.53 -2.54 0.21
N TYR A 18 -4.90 -2.02 -0.98
CA TYR A 18 -6.10 -1.18 -1.16
C TYR A 18 -7.37 -1.86 -0.63
N LYS A 19 -7.62 -3.11 -1.05
CA LYS A 19 -8.79 -3.89 -0.60
C LYS A 19 -8.82 -4.07 0.92
N CYS A 20 -7.66 -4.41 1.52
CA CYS A 20 -7.56 -4.56 2.97
C CYS A 20 -7.91 -3.26 3.70
N THR A 21 -7.38 -2.12 3.24
CA THR A 21 -7.66 -0.81 3.84
C THR A 21 -9.14 -0.44 3.74
N ILE A 22 -9.81 -0.72 2.62
CA ILE A 22 -11.26 -0.49 2.45
C ILE A 22 -12.09 -1.35 3.40
N GLU A 23 -11.74 -2.62 3.60
CA GLU A 23 -12.48 -3.49 4.53
C GLU A 23 -12.31 -3.05 6.00
N VAL A 24 -11.11 -2.60 6.38
CA VAL A 24 -10.91 -1.98 7.70
C VAL A 24 -11.75 -0.70 7.79
N ARG A 25 -11.73 0.18 6.78
CA ARG A 25 -12.55 1.40 6.76
C ARG A 25 -14.03 1.13 6.93
N LYS A 26 -14.62 0.12 6.26
CA LYS A 26 -16.05 -0.21 6.42
C LYS A 26 -16.41 -0.55 7.86
N ILE A 27 -15.49 -1.18 8.59
CA ILE A 27 -15.69 -1.57 9.98
C ILE A 27 -15.47 -0.37 10.90
N VAL A 28 -14.46 0.46 10.64
CA VAL A 28 -14.21 1.68 11.42
C VAL A 28 -15.28 2.74 11.17
N GLY A 29 -15.83 2.87 9.95
CA GLY A 29 -16.89 3.83 9.60
C GLY A 29 -18.23 3.60 10.31
N THR A 30 -18.33 2.55 11.12
CA THR A 30 -19.42 2.37 12.10
C THR A 30 -19.16 3.05 13.45
N ILE A 31 -17.97 3.62 13.62
CA ILE A 31 -17.48 4.38 14.76
C ILE A 31 -17.43 5.84 14.29
N ALA A 32 -18.07 6.74 15.02
CA ALA A 32 -18.35 8.11 14.59
C ALA A 32 -17.11 8.96 14.22
N ASP A 33 -15.92 8.53 14.65
CA ASP A 33 -14.65 9.25 14.47
C ASP A 33 -13.63 8.46 13.61
N ALA A 34 -14.12 7.73 12.60
CA ALA A 34 -13.32 6.95 11.67
C ALA A 34 -12.44 7.82 10.74
N THR A 35 -11.32 8.26 11.31
CA THR A 35 -10.14 8.96 10.78
C THR A 35 -9.90 8.95 9.27
N ASP A 36 -9.73 10.15 8.71
CA ASP A 36 -9.28 10.46 7.34
C ASP A 36 -8.03 9.67 6.91
N SER A 37 -7.15 9.30 7.84
CA SER A 37 -5.90 8.57 7.58
C SER A 37 -6.05 7.20 6.91
N LEU A 38 -7.15 6.47 7.15
CA LEU A 38 -7.42 5.21 6.43
C LEU A 38 -7.92 5.48 5.00
N SER A 39 -8.61 6.60 4.78
CA SER A 39 -8.99 7.04 3.44
C SER A 39 -7.74 7.46 2.67
N ASP A 40 -6.87 8.25 3.28
CA ASP A 40 -5.59 8.67 2.69
C ASP A 40 -4.75 7.43 2.31
N LEU A 41 -4.61 6.44 3.20
CA LEU A 41 -3.86 5.22 2.90
C LEU A 41 -4.48 4.40 1.76
N ALA A 42 -5.81 4.35 1.68
CA ALA A 42 -6.49 3.67 0.57
C ALA A 42 -6.25 4.43 -0.74
N GLU A 43 -6.39 5.75 -0.74
CA GLU A 43 -6.15 6.60 -1.90
C GLU A 43 -4.71 6.48 -2.38
N GLU A 44 -3.73 6.53 -1.48
CA GLU A 44 -2.31 6.33 -1.79
C GLU A 44 -2.04 4.94 -2.38
N ALA A 45 -2.60 3.87 -1.79
CA ALA A 45 -2.46 2.52 -2.34
C ALA A 45 -3.05 2.40 -3.75
N GLN A 46 -4.17 3.09 -4.02
CA GLN A 46 -4.81 3.13 -5.34
C GLN A 46 -3.99 3.94 -6.36
N LEU A 47 -3.43 5.08 -5.96
CA LEU A 47 -2.53 5.88 -6.79
C LEU A 47 -1.27 5.09 -7.17
N ILE A 48 -0.66 4.41 -6.20
CA ILE A 48 0.48 3.52 -6.43
C ILE A 48 0.11 2.40 -7.39
N GLN A 49 -1.06 1.78 -7.23
CA GLN A 49 -1.55 0.75 -8.15
C GLN A 49 -1.67 1.30 -9.58
N GLY A 50 -2.28 2.46 -9.77
CA GLY A 50 -2.46 3.09 -11.08
C GLY A 50 -1.13 3.44 -11.74
N ALA A 51 -0.19 4.01 -10.98
CA ALA A 51 1.15 4.32 -11.47
C ALA A 51 1.91 3.06 -11.92
N LEU A 52 1.86 1.99 -11.12
CA LEU A 52 2.50 0.72 -11.46
C LEU A 52 1.85 0.06 -12.69
N GLN A 53 0.52 0.15 -12.85
CA GLN A 53 -0.17 -0.36 -14.03
C GLN A 53 0.25 0.38 -15.30
N GLY A 54 0.35 1.71 -15.24
CA GLY A 54 0.82 2.51 -16.38
C GLY A 54 2.25 2.15 -16.79
N VAL A 55 3.11 1.79 -15.84
CA VAL A 55 4.45 1.30 -16.18
C VAL A 55 4.44 -0.13 -16.72
N GLU A 56 3.60 -1.01 -16.18
CA GLU A 56 3.41 -2.35 -16.73
C GLU A 56 3.02 -2.31 -18.21
N ASP A 57 2.05 -1.45 -18.55
CA ASP A 57 1.56 -1.27 -19.92
C ASP A 57 2.68 -0.72 -20.83
N ALA A 58 3.43 0.29 -20.36
CA ALA A 58 4.56 0.85 -21.10
C ALA A 58 5.70 -0.18 -21.34
N LEU A 59 6.00 -1.03 -20.35
CA LEU A 59 6.98 -2.11 -20.46
C LEU A 59 6.52 -3.19 -21.45
N ARG A 60 5.22 -3.50 -21.47
CA ARG A 60 4.63 -4.48 -22.39
C ARG A 60 4.69 -4.00 -23.83
N ASP A 61 4.43 -2.72 -24.07
CA ASP A 61 4.38 -2.14 -25.41
C ASP A 61 5.76 -1.76 -25.97
N ASN A 62 6.73 -1.41 -25.13
CA ASN A 62 8.01 -0.81 -25.54
C ASN A 62 9.25 -1.44 -24.88
N HIS A 63 9.29 -2.76 -24.76
CA HIS A 63 10.39 -3.49 -24.10
C HIS A 63 11.79 -3.16 -24.69
N GLU A 64 11.90 -3.00 -26.01
CA GLU A 64 13.19 -2.68 -26.66
C GLU A 64 13.72 -1.28 -26.31
N VAL A 65 12.81 -0.32 -26.11
CA VAL A 65 13.14 1.07 -25.78
C VAL A 65 13.70 1.15 -24.35
N PHE A 66 13.09 0.44 -23.41
CA PHE A 66 13.55 0.40 -22.01
C PHE A 66 14.96 -0.16 -21.87
N SER A 67 15.26 -1.25 -22.60
CA SER A 67 16.59 -1.85 -22.61
C SER A 67 17.64 -0.91 -23.22
N ARG A 68 17.26 -0.20 -24.29
CA ARG A 68 18.14 0.76 -24.98
C ARG A 68 18.56 1.94 -24.09
N TYR A 69 17.68 2.41 -23.21
CA TYR A 69 17.96 3.54 -22.32
C TYR A 69 18.53 3.14 -20.94
N LYS A 70 18.75 1.84 -20.68
CA LYS A 70 19.33 1.31 -19.41
C LYS A 70 18.61 1.82 -18.15
N VAL A 71 17.32 2.13 -18.26
CA VAL A 71 16.51 2.66 -17.14
C VAL A 71 16.08 1.53 -16.18
N GLU A 72 16.32 0.29 -16.58
CA GLU A 72 15.93 -0.94 -15.89
C GLU A 72 16.40 -1.00 -14.43
N GLU A 73 17.63 -0.55 -14.16
CA GLU A 73 18.22 -0.66 -12.82
C GLU A 73 17.60 0.33 -11.83
N VAL A 74 17.49 1.61 -12.22
CA VAL A 74 16.86 2.66 -11.41
C VAL A 74 15.38 2.33 -11.18
N PHE A 75 14.70 1.90 -12.24
CA PHE A 75 13.31 1.47 -12.15
C PHE A 75 13.13 0.25 -11.25
N SER A 76 14.00 -0.76 -11.37
CA SER A 76 13.97 -1.95 -10.52
C SER A 76 14.13 -1.60 -9.04
N ILE A 77 15.00 -0.65 -8.70
CA ILE A 77 15.19 -0.20 -7.32
C ILE A 77 13.90 0.46 -6.79
N ALA A 78 13.31 1.37 -7.55
CA ALA A 78 12.08 2.07 -7.15
C ALA A 78 10.90 1.11 -6.94
N VAL A 79 10.69 0.18 -7.88
CA VAL A 79 9.61 -0.82 -7.79
C VAL A 79 9.86 -1.80 -6.64
N LYS A 80 11.11 -2.22 -6.40
CA LYS A 80 11.46 -3.05 -5.23
C LYS A 80 11.14 -2.34 -3.91
N GLY A 81 11.44 -1.05 -3.82
CA GLY A 81 11.08 -0.22 -2.66
C GLY A 81 9.57 -0.17 -2.43
N CYS A 82 8.80 0.14 -3.48
CA CYS A 82 7.33 0.13 -3.42
C CYS A 82 6.80 -1.24 -3.01
N ARG A 83 7.31 -2.31 -3.61
CA ARG A 83 6.94 -3.68 -3.31
C ARG A 83 7.19 -4.04 -1.85
N ALA A 84 8.34 -3.66 -1.29
CA ALA A 84 8.68 -3.94 0.10
C ALA A 84 7.68 -3.26 1.05
N THR A 85 7.40 -1.97 0.83
CA THR A 85 6.41 -1.22 1.62
C THR A 85 5.01 -1.85 1.54
N LEU A 86 4.55 -2.17 0.33
CA LEU A 86 3.24 -2.81 0.12
C LEU A 86 3.16 -4.20 0.75
N ALA A 87 4.24 -4.98 0.69
CA ALA A 87 4.32 -6.28 1.33
C ALA A 87 4.25 -6.16 2.86
N CYS A 88 4.95 -5.19 3.46
CA CYS A 88 4.85 -4.91 4.89
C CYS A 88 3.42 -4.53 5.28
N ILE A 89 2.77 -3.62 4.54
CA ILE A 89 1.38 -3.22 4.79
C ILE A 89 0.45 -4.46 4.73
N LYS A 90 0.58 -5.28 3.69
CA LYS A 90 -0.22 -6.50 3.53
C LYS A 90 0.01 -7.48 4.69
N GLN A 91 1.26 -7.67 5.11
CA GLN A 91 1.61 -8.56 6.21
C GLN A 91 1.01 -8.09 7.54
N GLU A 92 1.07 -6.79 7.84
CA GLU A 92 0.44 -6.23 9.04
C GLU A 92 -1.08 -6.45 9.03
N PHE A 93 -1.73 -6.28 7.88
CA PHE A 93 -3.16 -6.62 7.73
C PHE A 93 -3.42 -8.10 7.95
N GLU A 94 -2.65 -9.01 7.33
CA GLU A 94 -2.81 -10.45 7.53
C GLU A 94 -2.61 -10.86 8.99
N LEU A 95 -1.60 -10.31 9.67
CA LEU A 95 -1.34 -10.53 11.09
C LEU A 95 -2.49 -10.03 11.97
N LEU A 96 -3.09 -8.90 11.62
CA LEU A 96 -4.28 -8.39 12.28
C LEU A 96 -5.46 -9.35 12.07
N PHE A 97 -5.84 -9.61 10.81
CA PHE A 97 -7.04 -10.37 10.45
C PHE A 97 -7.00 -11.86 10.83
N ASN A 98 -5.81 -12.47 10.93
CA ASN A 98 -5.67 -13.88 11.35
C ASN A 98 -6.00 -14.12 12.83
N ARG A 99 -6.24 -13.07 13.62
CA ARG A 99 -6.60 -13.22 15.03
C ARG A 99 -8.11 -13.27 15.21
N SER A 100 -8.62 -14.10 16.12
CA SER A 100 -10.06 -14.13 16.43
C SER A 100 -10.55 -12.86 17.12
N ASP A 101 -9.68 -12.15 17.85
CA ASP A 101 -9.98 -10.93 18.61
C ASP A 101 -9.70 -9.63 17.85
N TRP A 102 -9.35 -9.72 16.55
CA TRP A 102 -8.76 -8.63 15.80
C TRP A 102 -9.60 -7.35 15.82
N LYS A 103 -10.94 -7.44 15.75
CA LYS A 103 -11.84 -6.28 15.77
C LYS A 103 -11.74 -5.52 17.09
N ALA A 104 -11.80 -6.24 18.22
CA ALA A 104 -11.69 -5.64 19.55
C ALA A 104 -10.30 -5.05 19.79
N ARG A 105 -9.26 -5.72 19.27
CA ARG A 105 -7.87 -5.29 19.38
C ARG A 105 -7.57 -4.07 18.52
N PHE A 106 -8.13 -4.02 17.30
CA PHE A 106 -8.08 -2.87 16.43
C PHE A 106 -8.76 -1.67 17.09
N LEU A 107 -9.98 -1.83 17.61
CA LEU A 107 -10.70 -0.82 18.39
C LEU A 107 -9.89 -0.31 19.60
N PHE A 108 -9.19 -1.22 20.30
CA PHE A 108 -8.36 -0.87 21.45
C PHE A 108 -7.08 -0.11 21.06
N LEU A 109 -6.43 -0.47 19.95
CA LEU A 109 -5.24 0.20 19.42
C LEU A 109 -5.58 1.53 18.76
N TRP A 110 -6.76 1.63 18.14
CA TRP A 110 -7.27 2.80 17.44
C TRP A 110 -7.95 3.79 18.39
N LYS A 111 -7.39 4.02 19.58
CA LYS A 111 -7.80 5.15 20.41
C LYS A 111 -7.34 6.42 19.70
N GLU A 112 -8.31 7.17 19.20
CA GLU A 112 -8.11 8.35 18.36
C GLU A 112 -7.08 9.34 18.93
N GLU A 113 -7.09 9.55 20.25
CA GLU A 113 -6.11 10.36 21.00
C GLU A 113 -4.67 9.83 20.88
N ASP A 114 -4.47 8.53 20.97
CA ASP A 114 -3.14 7.91 20.87
C ASP A 114 -2.62 7.97 19.43
N MET A 115 -3.50 7.81 18.43
CA MET A 115 -3.16 7.96 17.02
C MET A 115 -2.85 9.41 16.62
N LYS A 116 -3.66 10.38 17.06
CA LYS A 116 -3.39 11.82 16.90
C LYS A 116 -2.04 12.20 17.52
N ARG A 117 -1.73 11.66 18.70
CA ARG A 117 -0.43 11.89 19.37
C ARG A 117 0.75 11.28 18.61
N LEU A 118 0.56 10.11 18.00
CA LEU A 118 1.59 9.44 17.19
C LEU A 118 1.86 10.20 15.89
N LEU A 119 0.81 10.58 15.15
CA LEU A 119 0.91 11.33 13.91
C LEU A 119 1.46 12.75 14.13
N GLY A 120 1.03 13.45 15.18
CA GLY A 120 1.55 14.78 15.52
C GLY A 120 3.03 14.79 15.93
N ARG A 121 3.65 13.63 16.17
CA ARG A 121 5.11 13.51 16.36
C ARG A 121 5.86 13.30 15.04
N LEU A 122 5.19 12.81 14.01
CA LEU A 122 5.76 12.68 12.66
C LEU A 122 5.76 14.03 11.93
N ASP A 123 4.73 14.85 12.16
CA ASP A 123 4.57 16.19 11.57
C ASP A 123 5.55 17.26 12.14
N ARG A 124 6.37 16.87 13.13
CA ARG A 124 7.38 17.74 13.76
C ARG A 124 8.82 17.49 13.27
N LYS A 125 8.99 16.86 12.10
CA LYS A 125 10.28 16.71 11.42
C LYS A 125 10.22 17.29 10.03
#